data_AF-A0A3M6YNF5-F1
#
_entry.id   AF-A0A3M6YNF5-F1
#
_cell.length_a   1.000
_cell.length_b   1.000
_cell.length_c   1.000
_cell.angle_alpha   90.00
_cell.angle_beta   90.00
_cell.angle_gamma   90.00
#
_symmetry.space_group_name_H-M   'P 1'
#
loop_
_entity.id
_entity.type
_entity.pdbx_description
1 polymer ?
#
loop_
_entity_poly.entity_id
_entity_poly.type
_entity_poly.pdbx_seq_one_letter_code
_entity_poly.pdbx_strand_id
1 'polypeptide(L)'
;MSVRQAPVYQQGGERPQVDDDSDVEEEALANDYREQQAYEDGEDYDLNRSMSLGSGPQDLQAQLQAAATPLEYQATIDTKIQSYDSYCNLFHFILNSEGPVDIEVPSYYWAWDVIDEFIYQFNSFCSYRQRLAYQQSTTQVNEEEVNILRENPNAWGCYSVLNVLYSLIQRSQISEQLAARKRGEDPAPYAGEYGSRSLYQMLGYFSIIGLLRVHCLLGDFSLALKTLDDIELNKKAMFARVMAANFTTYYYVGFSYMMMHRYADALRAF
;
A
#
# COMPACT_ATOMS: atom_id res chain seq x y z
N MET A 1 17.79 13.33 65.03
CA MET A 1 18.43 12.16 64.39
C MET A 1 17.53 10.96 64.59
N SER A 2 16.83 10.51 63.55
CA SER A 2 16.09 9.24 63.59
C SER A 2 16.17 8.63 62.19
N VAL A 3 16.94 7.56 62.10
CA VAL A 3 17.28 6.82 60.88
C VAL A 3 16.11 5.88 60.60
N ARG A 4 15.42 6.06 59.46
CA ARG A 4 14.38 5.13 59.01
C ARG A 4 15.04 3.88 58.42
N GLN A 5 14.83 2.75 59.09
CA GLN A 5 15.18 1.39 58.65
C GLN A 5 14.49 1.04 57.32
N ALA A 6 15.23 0.39 56.42
CA ALA A 6 14.71 -0.23 55.21
C ALA A 6 13.97 -1.54 55.56
N PRO A 7 12.86 -1.89 54.87
CA PRO A 7 12.16 -3.13 55.13
C PRO A 7 12.89 -4.33 54.51
N VAL A 8 12.82 -5.43 55.25
CA VAL A 8 13.42 -6.75 54.99
C VAL A 8 12.61 -7.49 53.92
N TYR A 9 13.30 -8.04 52.91
CA TYR A 9 12.68 -8.92 51.90
C TYR A 9 12.26 -10.26 52.54
N GLN A 10 10.97 -10.55 52.52
CA GLN A 10 10.40 -11.83 52.92
C GLN A 10 10.29 -12.72 51.67
N GLN A 11 11.17 -13.72 51.56
CA GLN A 11 11.05 -14.81 50.59
C GLN A 11 9.87 -15.70 50.98
N GLY A 12 8.89 -15.83 50.09
CA GLY A 12 7.78 -16.78 50.24
C GLY A 12 6.43 -16.20 49.84
N GLY A 13 6.27 -15.85 48.57
CA GLY A 13 4.98 -15.51 47.95
C GLY A 13 4.85 -16.31 46.65
N GLU A 14 3.67 -16.88 46.43
CA GLU A 14 3.33 -17.80 45.35
C GLU A 14 3.71 -17.27 43.96
N ARG A 15 4.11 -18.17 43.04
CA ARG A 15 4.34 -17.83 41.64
C ARG A 15 3.06 -17.18 41.09
N PRO A 16 3.14 -16.09 40.29
CA PRO A 16 1.96 -15.56 39.62
C PRO A 16 1.33 -16.71 38.83
N GLN A 17 0.07 -17.04 39.14
CA GLN A 17 -0.74 -17.84 38.23
C GLN A 17 -0.77 -17.06 36.92
N VAL A 18 -0.29 -17.68 35.84
CA VAL A 18 -0.52 -17.18 34.49
C VAL A 18 -2.03 -17.20 34.33
N ASP A 19 -2.64 -16.01 34.24
CA ASP A 19 -4.07 -15.87 34.02
C ASP A 19 -4.40 -16.58 32.70
N ASP A 20 -5.18 -17.65 32.79
CA ASP A 20 -5.68 -18.47 31.67
C ASP A 20 -6.46 -17.61 30.64
N ASP A 21 -6.90 -16.41 31.04
CA ASP A 21 -7.59 -15.44 30.18
C ASP A 21 -6.64 -14.71 29.19
N SER A 22 -5.33 -14.59 29.47
CA SER A 22 -4.42 -13.90 28.53
C SER A 22 -4.13 -14.71 27.28
N ASP A 23 -4.07 -16.04 27.43
CA ASP A 23 -3.84 -16.96 26.32
C ASP A 23 -5.09 -17.03 25.43
N VAL A 24 -6.28 -16.87 26.02
CA VAL A 24 -7.56 -16.80 25.29
C VAL A 24 -7.69 -15.49 24.51
N GLU A 25 -7.24 -14.35 25.06
CA GLU A 25 -7.23 -13.07 24.33
C GLU A 25 -6.19 -13.06 23.19
N GLU A 26 -5.01 -13.66 23.39
CA GLU A 26 -3.99 -13.81 22.35
C GLU A 26 -4.45 -14.76 21.24
N GLU A 27 -5.11 -15.86 21.58
CA GLU A 27 -5.69 -16.81 20.63
C GLU A 27 -6.89 -16.19 19.88
N ALA A 28 -7.68 -15.34 20.54
CA ALA A 28 -8.74 -14.58 19.89
C ALA A 28 -8.18 -13.57 18.89
N LEU A 29 -7.11 -12.85 19.24
CA LEU A 29 -6.46 -11.88 18.33
C LEU A 29 -5.75 -12.58 17.17
N ALA A 30 -5.15 -13.76 17.42
CA ALA A 30 -4.54 -14.59 16.39
C ALA A 30 -5.59 -15.20 15.46
N ASN A 31 -6.78 -15.56 15.97
CA ASN A 31 -7.89 -16.02 15.16
C ASN A 31 -8.51 -14.88 14.35
N ASP A 32 -8.63 -13.67 14.91
CA ASP A 32 -9.09 -12.48 14.18
C ASP A 32 -8.10 -12.11 13.05
N TYR A 33 -6.79 -12.25 13.30
CA TYR A 33 -5.74 -12.08 12.28
C TYR A 33 -5.79 -13.19 11.22
N ARG A 34 -6.05 -14.45 11.60
CA ARG A 34 -6.23 -15.56 10.66
C ARG A 34 -7.52 -15.44 9.86
N GLU A 35 -8.60 -14.95 10.46
CA GLU A 35 -9.86 -14.68 9.76
C GLU A 35 -9.67 -13.53 8.78
N GLN A 36 -8.98 -12.44 9.16
CA GLN A 36 -8.62 -11.37 8.23
C GLN A 36 -7.73 -11.87 7.08
N GLN A 37 -6.77 -12.76 7.34
CA GLN A 37 -5.98 -13.42 6.29
C GLN A 37 -6.80 -14.41 5.44
N ALA A 38 -7.82 -15.06 6.00
CA ALA A 38 -8.71 -15.95 5.27
C ALA A 38 -9.70 -15.18 4.38
N TYR A 39 -10.10 -13.96 4.76
CA TYR A 39 -10.81 -13.03 3.87
C TYR A 39 -9.92 -12.51 2.72
N GLU A 40 -8.59 -12.46 2.90
CA GLU A 40 -7.63 -12.18 1.81
C GLU A 40 -7.50 -13.33 0.81
N ASP A 41 -7.70 -14.59 1.24
CA ASP A 41 -7.43 -15.79 0.41
C ASP A 41 -8.70 -16.43 -0.19
N GLY A 42 -9.90 -16.02 0.27
CA GLY A 42 -11.16 -16.76 0.03
C GLY A 42 -12.21 -16.07 -0.84
N GLU A 43 -12.03 -14.82 -1.25
CA GLU A 43 -13.05 -14.06 -1.95
C GLU A 43 -12.55 -13.56 -3.31
N ASP A 44 -12.72 -14.45 -4.30
CA ASP A 44 -12.57 -14.19 -5.73
C ASP A 44 -13.70 -13.22 -6.18
N TYR A 45 -13.59 -11.96 -5.78
CA TYR A 45 -14.55 -10.91 -6.11
C TYR A 45 -14.16 -10.18 -7.39
N ASP A 46 -14.65 -10.73 -8.50
CA ASP A 46 -15.27 -10.03 -9.62
C ASP A 46 -14.62 -8.70 -10.08
N LEU A 47 -13.31 -8.75 -10.35
CA LEU A 47 -12.64 -7.86 -11.32
C LEU A 47 -13.21 -7.99 -12.75
N ASN A 48 -14.12 -8.95 -12.96
CA ASN A 48 -14.69 -9.34 -14.24
C ASN A 48 -15.77 -8.38 -14.79
N ARG A 49 -16.14 -7.32 -14.05
CA ARG A 49 -17.25 -6.44 -14.47
C ARG A 49 -16.87 -5.34 -15.47
N SER A 50 -15.60 -5.15 -15.84
CA SER A 50 -15.20 -4.20 -16.88
C SER A 50 -14.92 -4.89 -18.23
N MET A 51 -15.90 -5.60 -18.77
CA MET A 51 -15.84 -5.98 -20.19
C MET A 51 -16.06 -4.74 -21.08
N SER A 52 -14.97 -4.19 -21.61
CA SER A 52 -14.97 -3.52 -22.91
C SER A 52 -13.87 -4.12 -23.79
N LEU A 53 -14.34 -4.79 -24.83
CA LEU A 53 -13.64 -5.37 -25.98
C LEU A 53 -12.20 -4.91 -26.26
N GLY A 54 -11.30 -5.90 -26.34
CA GLY A 54 -10.27 -6.03 -27.38
C GLY A 54 -9.30 -4.87 -27.56
N SER A 55 -8.16 -4.91 -26.88
CA SER A 55 -6.98 -4.08 -27.19
C SER A 55 -5.82 -4.97 -27.65
N GLY A 56 -5.33 -4.71 -28.87
CA GLY A 56 -4.15 -5.39 -29.40
C GLY A 56 -2.86 -4.93 -28.71
N PRO A 57 -1.71 -5.60 -28.94
CA PRO A 57 -0.44 -5.25 -28.33
C PRO A 57 0.08 -3.83 -28.65
N GLN A 58 -0.42 -3.18 -29.71
CA GLN A 58 -0.09 -1.78 -30.03
C GLN A 58 -0.88 -0.76 -29.17
N ASP A 59 -2.12 -1.07 -28.79
CA ASP A 59 -2.90 -0.20 -27.89
C ASP A 59 -2.35 -0.27 -26.46
N LEU A 60 -1.74 -1.39 -26.09
CA LEU A 60 -1.15 -1.61 -24.77
C LEU A 60 0.01 -0.64 -24.50
N GLN A 61 0.92 -0.44 -25.44
CA GLN A 61 2.04 0.51 -25.25
C GLN A 61 1.54 1.95 -25.08
N ALA A 62 0.50 2.33 -25.81
CA ALA A 62 -0.15 3.63 -25.67
C ALA A 62 -0.84 3.77 -24.30
N GLN A 63 -1.52 2.73 -23.83
CA GLN A 63 -2.13 2.69 -22.50
C GLN A 63 -1.08 2.77 -21.38
N LEU A 64 0.05 2.08 -21.52
CA LEU A 64 1.18 2.14 -20.58
C LEU A 64 1.78 3.54 -20.51
N GLN A 65 1.92 4.22 -21.65
CA GLN A 65 2.39 5.61 -21.70
C GLN A 65 1.37 6.57 -21.09
N ALA A 66 0.09 6.41 -21.39
CA ALA A 66 -0.99 7.23 -20.83
C ALA A 66 -1.14 7.04 -19.30
N ALA A 67 -0.96 5.83 -18.79
CA ALA A 67 -1.02 5.55 -17.36
C ALA A 67 0.14 6.17 -16.57
N ALA A 68 1.25 6.49 -17.23
CA ALA A 68 2.39 7.18 -16.62
C ALA A 68 2.35 8.71 -16.81
N THR A 69 1.42 9.23 -17.63
CA THR A 69 1.26 10.68 -17.75
C THR A 69 0.43 11.22 -16.60
N PRO A 70 0.93 12.20 -15.83
CA PRO A 70 0.17 12.78 -14.74
C PRO A 70 -1.07 13.48 -15.28
N LEU A 71 -2.22 13.28 -14.62
CA LEU A 71 -3.43 14.02 -14.97
C LEU A 71 -3.22 15.52 -14.69
N GLU A 72 -3.74 16.37 -15.58
CA GLU A 72 -3.77 17.80 -15.31
C GLU A 72 -4.55 18.09 -14.01
N TYR A 73 -4.06 19.02 -13.20
CA TYR A 73 -4.65 19.39 -11.90
C TYR A 73 -6.14 19.79 -11.97
N GLN A 74 -6.64 20.15 -13.16
CA GLN A 74 -8.02 20.53 -13.43
C GLN A 74 -8.85 19.42 -14.12
N ALA A 75 -8.37 18.18 -14.18
CA ALA A 75 -9.10 17.07 -14.78
C ALA A 75 -10.50 16.91 -14.14
N THR A 76 -11.51 16.79 -14.99
CA THR A 76 -12.91 16.63 -14.59
C THR A 76 -13.12 15.33 -13.81
N ILE A 77 -14.21 15.24 -13.03
CA ILE A 77 -14.51 14.04 -12.26
C ILE A 77 -14.70 12.82 -13.16
N ASP A 78 -15.32 12.99 -14.32
CA ASP A 78 -15.48 11.94 -15.33
C ASP A 78 -14.12 11.44 -15.83
N THR A 79 -13.17 12.35 -16.06
CA THR A 79 -11.79 11.98 -16.43
C THR A 79 -11.10 11.18 -15.31
N LYS A 80 -11.32 11.52 -14.04
CA LYS A 80 -10.75 10.78 -12.90
C LYS A 80 -11.37 9.38 -12.74
N ILE A 81 -12.65 9.22 -13.07
CA ILE A 81 -13.34 7.91 -13.06
C ILE A 81 -12.84 7.05 -14.23
N GLN A 82 -12.75 7.62 -15.44
CA GLN A 82 -12.21 6.92 -16.61
C GLN A 82 -10.74 6.51 -16.42
N SER A 83 -9.95 7.36 -15.77
CA SER A 83 -8.57 7.06 -15.40
C SER A 83 -8.49 5.87 -14.44
N TYR A 84 -9.37 5.81 -13.44
CA TYR A 84 -9.47 4.65 -12.54
C TYR A 84 -9.74 3.35 -13.29
N ASP A 85 -10.72 3.34 -14.20
CA ASP A 85 -11.01 2.15 -15.02
C ASP A 85 -9.82 1.74 -15.87
N SER A 86 -9.08 2.72 -16.40
CA SER A 86 -7.86 2.49 -17.18
C SER A 86 -6.75 1.85 -16.34
N TYR A 87 -6.54 2.31 -15.10
CA TYR A 87 -5.60 1.68 -14.17
C TYR A 87 -6.05 0.28 -13.76
N CYS A 88 -7.33 0.07 -13.48
CA CYS A 88 -7.87 -1.26 -13.17
C CYS A 88 -7.63 -2.25 -14.32
N ASN A 89 -7.90 -1.84 -15.56
CA ASN A 89 -7.64 -2.67 -16.74
C ASN A 89 -6.15 -2.97 -16.90
N LEU A 90 -5.29 -1.98 -16.68
CA LEU A 90 -3.84 -2.14 -16.75
C LEU A 90 -3.32 -3.13 -15.70
N PHE A 91 -3.70 -2.95 -14.43
CA PHE A 91 -3.25 -3.83 -13.36
C PHE A 91 -3.84 -5.23 -13.50
N HIS A 92 -5.10 -5.35 -13.93
CA HIS A 92 -5.71 -6.64 -14.24
C HIS A 92 -4.93 -7.39 -15.33
N PHE A 93 -4.52 -6.70 -16.40
CA PHE A 93 -3.70 -7.29 -17.45
C PHE A 93 -2.31 -7.74 -16.94
N ILE A 94 -1.67 -6.92 -16.10
CA ILE A 94 -0.36 -7.25 -15.52
C ILE A 94 -0.46 -8.44 -14.55
N LEU A 95 -1.53 -8.54 -13.77
CA LEU A 95 -1.71 -9.56 -12.73
C LEU A 95 -2.23 -10.89 -13.29
N ASN A 96 -3.23 -10.85 -14.18
CA ASN A 96 -4.00 -12.03 -14.62
C ASN A 96 -3.58 -12.57 -16.00
N SER A 97 -2.45 -12.11 -16.54
CA SER A 97 -1.87 -12.66 -17.77
C SER A 97 -1.34 -14.09 -17.55
N GLU A 98 -1.62 -14.98 -18.50
CA GLU A 98 -1.23 -16.41 -18.51
C GLU A 98 0.29 -16.67 -18.54
N GLY A 99 1.13 -15.61 -18.54
CA GLY A 99 2.58 -15.70 -18.44
C GLY A 99 3.21 -14.34 -18.12
N PRO A 100 4.52 -14.29 -17.81
CA PRO A 100 5.21 -13.03 -17.52
C PRO A 100 5.14 -12.13 -18.74
N VAL A 101 4.48 -10.99 -18.60
CA VAL A 101 4.31 -10.07 -19.71
C VAL A 101 5.67 -9.48 -20.10
N ASP A 102 6.11 -9.76 -21.32
CA ASP A 102 7.29 -9.13 -21.92
C ASP A 102 6.89 -7.77 -22.51
N ILE A 103 6.63 -6.80 -21.63
CA ILE A 103 6.49 -5.40 -21.99
C ILE A 103 7.88 -4.75 -21.90
N GLU A 104 8.34 -4.17 -23.01
CA GLU A 104 9.41 -3.18 -22.96
C GLU A 104 8.88 -1.90 -22.30
N VAL A 105 9.16 -1.75 -21.01
CA VAL A 105 8.77 -0.53 -20.29
C VAL A 105 9.43 0.70 -20.89
N PRO A 106 8.70 1.82 -21.05
CA PRO A 106 9.23 3.04 -21.64
C PRO A 106 10.45 3.63 -20.90
N SER A 107 10.56 3.37 -19.59
CA SER A 107 11.60 3.90 -18.73
C SER A 107 11.78 3.02 -17.49
N TYR A 108 13.00 3.03 -16.92
CA TYR A 108 13.29 2.43 -15.61
C TYR A 108 12.42 3.02 -14.49
N TYR A 109 11.99 4.28 -14.64
CA TYR A 109 11.18 5.00 -13.64
C TYR A 109 9.66 4.77 -13.81
N TRP A 110 9.24 4.12 -14.90
CA TRP A 110 7.82 3.99 -15.26
C TRP A 110 7.00 3.35 -14.13
N ALA A 111 7.53 2.31 -13.48
CA ALA A 111 6.84 1.63 -12.38
C ALA A 111 6.62 2.56 -11.17
N TRP A 112 7.56 3.49 -10.90
CA TRP A 112 7.37 4.49 -9.87
C TRP A 112 6.31 5.51 -10.28
N ASP A 113 6.41 6.06 -11.49
CA ASP A 113 5.50 7.10 -11.97
C ASP A 113 4.05 6.61 -12.00
N VAL A 114 3.80 5.36 -12.42
CA VAL A 114 2.47 4.74 -12.42
C VAL A 114 1.91 4.57 -11.01
N ILE A 115 2.70 4.06 -10.06
CA ILE A 115 2.24 3.85 -8.68
C ILE A 115 2.04 5.19 -7.96
N ASP A 116 2.95 6.15 -8.13
CA ASP A 116 2.85 7.47 -7.51
C ASP A 116 1.64 8.25 -8.04
N GLU A 117 1.41 8.23 -9.35
CA GLU A 117 0.24 8.87 -9.97
C GLU A 117 -1.06 8.16 -9.55
N PHE A 118 -1.09 6.83 -9.51
CA PHE A 118 -2.26 6.08 -9.04
C PHE A 118 -2.65 6.47 -7.61
N ILE A 119 -1.67 6.58 -6.70
CA ILE A 119 -1.93 6.98 -5.30
C ILE A 119 -2.25 8.47 -5.19
N TYR A 120 -1.64 9.30 -6.04
CA TYR A 120 -1.97 10.72 -6.11
C TYR A 120 -3.43 10.94 -6.51
N GLN A 121 -3.91 10.25 -7.56
CA GLN A 121 -5.30 10.33 -8.00
C GLN A 121 -6.26 9.81 -6.93
N PHE A 122 -5.93 8.70 -6.27
CA PHE A 122 -6.68 8.22 -5.11
C PHE A 122 -6.80 9.29 -4.00
N ASN A 123 -5.68 9.88 -3.58
CA ASN A 123 -5.68 10.92 -2.55
C ASN A 123 -6.48 12.16 -2.96
N SER A 124 -6.30 12.61 -4.21
CA SER A 124 -7.04 13.74 -4.80
C SER A 124 -8.54 13.47 -4.77
N PHE A 125 -8.95 12.23 -5.10
CA PHE A 125 -10.35 11.82 -5.11
C PHE A 125 -10.92 11.69 -3.69
N CYS A 126 -10.18 11.15 -2.73
CA CYS A 126 -10.58 11.14 -1.31
C CYS A 126 -10.81 12.55 -0.78
N SER A 127 -9.87 13.47 -1.04
CA SER A 127 -9.98 14.89 -0.64
C SER A 127 -11.19 15.57 -1.29
N TYR A 128 -11.44 15.27 -2.57
CA TYR A 128 -12.58 15.77 -3.31
C TYR A 128 -13.91 15.28 -2.71
N ARG A 129 -14.04 13.96 -2.45
CA ARG A 129 -15.22 13.37 -1.80
C ARG A 129 -15.47 13.98 -0.42
N GLN A 130 -14.42 14.18 0.38
CA GLN A 130 -14.52 14.79 1.70
C GLN A 130 -15.01 16.24 1.60
N ARG A 131 -14.44 17.03 0.67
CA ARG A 131 -14.88 18.41 0.44
C ARG A 131 -16.35 18.49 0.03
N LEU A 132 -16.80 17.62 -0.87
CA LEU A 132 -18.21 17.58 -1.28
C LEU A 132 -19.13 17.18 -0.13
N ALA A 133 -18.74 16.22 0.70
CA ALA A 133 -19.50 15.83 1.89
C ALA A 133 -19.67 17.00 2.87
N TYR A 134 -18.64 17.82 3.06
CA TYR A 134 -18.74 19.06 3.85
C TYR A 134 -19.56 20.14 3.16
N GLN A 135 -19.43 20.30 1.83
CA GLN A 135 -20.21 21.29 1.08
C GLN A 135 -21.70 20.97 1.05
N GLN A 136 -22.12 19.71 1.09
CA GLN A 136 -23.54 19.35 1.27
C GLN A 136 -24.18 19.92 2.54
N SER A 137 -23.37 20.23 3.57
CA SER A 137 -23.85 20.86 4.81
C SER A 137 -24.00 22.39 4.70
N THR A 138 -23.47 23.00 3.63
CA THR A 138 -23.51 24.45 3.36
C THR A 138 -24.32 24.70 2.07
N THR A 139 -25.07 25.80 2.00
CA THR A 139 -26.10 26.11 0.99
C THR A 139 -25.69 26.08 -0.50
N GLN A 140 -24.43 25.78 -0.85
CA GLN A 140 -23.97 25.59 -2.23
C GLN A 140 -23.72 24.11 -2.52
N VAL A 141 -24.80 23.37 -2.80
CA VAL A 141 -24.71 21.96 -3.22
C VAL A 141 -24.59 21.92 -4.74
N ASN A 142 -23.45 21.42 -5.24
CA ASN A 142 -23.34 21.08 -6.66
C ASN A 142 -23.98 19.71 -6.90
N GLU A 143 -25.29 19.68 -7.12
CA GLU A 143 -26.10 18.45 -7.18
C GLU A 143 -25.64 17.47 -8.29
N GLU A 144 -25.09 18.00 -9.38
CA GLU A 144 -24.61 17.21 -10.52
C GLU A 144 -23.38 16.35 -10.15
N GLU A 145 -22.39 16.93 -9.47
CA GLU A 145 -21.21 16.20 -8.98
C GLU A 145 -21.56 15.14 -7.93
N VAL A 146 -22.56 15.43 -7.09
CA VAL A 146 -23.07 14.48 -6.09
C VAL A 146 -23.74 13.28 -6.76
N ASN A 147 -24.47 13.50 -7.85
CA ASN A 147 -25.11 12.41 -8.58
C ASN A 147 -24.08 11.52 -9.28
N ILE A 148 -23.07 12.10 -9.92
CA ILE A 148 -21.98 11.32 -10.56
C ILE A 148 -21.26 10.41 -9.55
N LEU A 149 -21.02 10.91 -8.33
CA LEU A 149 -20.43 10.11 -7.26
C LEU A 149 -21.35 8.99 -6.74
N ARG A 150 -22.67 9.21 -6.74
CA ARG A 150 -23.65 8.17 -6.36
C ARG A 150 -23.77 7.08 -7.42
N GLU A 151 -23.59 7.44 -8.69
CA GLU A 151 -23.57 6.48 -9.81
C GLU A 151 -22.30 5.62 -9.81
N ASN A 152 -21.19 6.14 -9.26
CA ASN A 152 -19.90 5.45 -9.23
C ASN A 152 -19.34 5.29 -7.80
N PRO A 153 -20.01 4.55 -6.90
CA PRO A 153 -19.61 4.44 -5.49
C PRO A 153 -18.31 3.66 -5.29
N ASN A 154 -17.96 2.79 -6.24
CA ASN A 154 -16.79 1.92 -6.16
C ASN A 154 -15.52 2.54 -6.79
N ALA A 155 -15.65 3.67 -7.49
CA ALA A 155 -14.51 4.37 -8.07
C ALA A 155 -13.58 4.85 -6.96
N TRP A 156 -12.27 4.55 -7.09
CA TRP A 156 -11.25 4.89 -6.09
C TRP A 156 -11.59 4.41 -4.67
N GLY A 157 -12.24 3.25 -4.56
CA GLY A 157 -12.47 2.61 -3.26
C GLY A 157 -11.15 2.23 -2.58
N CYS A 158 -11.01 2.55 -1.29
CA CYS A 158 -9.79 2.24 -0.54
C CYS A 158 -9.43 0.75 -0.58
N TYR A 159 -10.43 -0.14 -0.42
CA TYR A 159 -10.22 -1.58 -0.49
C TYR A 159 -9.70 -2.03 -1.86
N SER A 160 -10.24 -1.50 -2.96
CA SER A 160 -9.77 -1.81 -4.31
C SER A 160 -8.31 -1.37 -4.52
N VAL A 161 -7.98 -0.16 -4.08
CA VAL A 161 -6.61 0.39 -4.18
C VAL A 161 -5.62 -0.46 -3.37
N LEU A 162 -5.99 -0.84 -2.14
CA LEU A 162 -5.17 -1.74 -1.32
C LEU A 162 -5.00 -3.10 -2.00
N ASN A 163 -6.09 -3.70 -2.48
CA ASN A 163 -6.04 -5.02 -3.11
C ASN A 163 -5.13 -5.05 -4.33
N VAL A 164 -5.17 -4.02 -5.18
CA VAL A 164 -4.25 -3.89 -6.33
C VAL A 164 -2.79 -3.87 -5.86
N LEU A 165 -2.47 -3.08 -4.83
CA LEU A 165 -1.10 -2.97 -4.32
C LEU A 165 -0.63 -4.28 -3.68
N TYR A 166 -1.46 -4.93 -2.86
CA TYR A 166 -1.16 -6.23 -2.26
C TYR A 166 -1.00 -7.33 -3.31
N SER A 167 -1.89 -7.36 -4.31
CA SER A 167 -1.81 -8.31 -5.43
C SER A 167 -0.50 -8.16 -6.22
N LEU A 168 -0.05 -6.92 -6.46
CA LEU A 168 1.24 -6.66 -7.12
C LEU A 168 2.44 -7.17 -6.28
N ILE A 169 2.38 -7.02 -4.96
CA ILE A 169 3.41 -7.50 -4.05
C ILE A 169 3.44 -9.03 -4.01
N GLN A 170 2.28 -9.67 -3.88
CA GLN A 170 2.14 -11.12 -3.84
C GLN A 170 2.55 -11.74 -5.18
N ARG A 171 2.12 -11.17 -6.32
CA ARG A 171 2.48 -11.67 -7.64
C ARG A 171 3.97 -11.54 -7.94
N SER A 172 4.62 -10.48 -7.45
CA SER A 172 6.05 -10.27 -7.61
C SER A 172 6.91 -11.04 -6.60
N GLN A 173 6.32 -11.61 -5.54
CA GLN A 173 7.02 -12.26 -4.42
C GLN A 173 8.15 -11.39 -3.86
N ILE A 174 7.98 -10.06 -3.92
CA ILE A 174 9.05 -9.13 -3.60
C ILE A 174 9.40 -9.13 -2.11
N SER A 175 8.42 -9.35 -1.22
CA SER A 175 8.64 -9.41 0.23
C SER A 175 9.60 -10.54 0.60
N GLU A 176 9.42 -11.73 0.02
CA GLU A 176 10.31 -12.87 0.26
C GLU A 176 11.71 -12.64 -0.33
N GLN A 177 11.79 -12.06 -1.54
CA GLN A 177 13.07 -11.67 -2.14
C GLN A 177 13.84 -10.66 -1.27
N LEU A 178 13.14 -9.69 -0.67
CA LEU A 178 13.75 -8.70 0.22
C LEU A 178 14.19 -9.32 1.55
N ALA A 179 13.37 -10.18 2.13
CA ALA A 179 13.72 -10.93 3.32
C ALA A 179 14.96 -11.83 3.09
N ALA A 180 15.05 -12.50 1.94
CA ALA A 180 16.22 -13.29 1.54
C ALA A 180 17.48 -12.41 1.42
N ARG A 181 17.37 -11.23 0.79
CA ARG A 181 18.49 -10.27 0.70
C ARG A 181 18.96 -9.80 2.08
N LYS A 182 18.04 -9.56 3.01
CA LYS A 182 18.34 -9.17 4.40
C LYS A 182 19.07 -10.27 5.16
N ARG A 183 18.79 -11.54 4.85
CA ARG A 183 19.53 -12.71 5.37
C ARG A 183 20.86 -12.97 4.66
N GLY A 184 21.17 -12.24 3.58
CA GLY A 184 22.36 -12.44 2.76
C GLY A 184 22.26 -13.63 1.79
N GLU A 185 21.05 -14.14 1.54
CA GLU A 185 20.76 -15.20 0.59
C GLU A 185 20.54 -14.65 -0.83
N ASP A 186 20.67 -15.51 -1.85
CA ASP A 186 20.34 -15.15 -3.23
C ASP A 186 18.82 -14.98 -3.37
N PRO A 187 18.32 -13.83 -3.84
CA PRO A 187 16.89 -13.60 -4.08
C PRO A 187 16.35 -14.32 -5.32
N ALA A 188 17.20 -14.76 -6.25
CA ALA A 188 16.79 -15.40 -7.50
C ALA A 188 15.85 -16.62 -7.34
N PRO A 189 16.08 -17.58 -6.41
CA PRO A 189 15.19 -18.72 -6.22
C PRO A 189 13.79 -18.36 -5.69
N TYR A 190 13.67 -17.26 -4.94
CA TYR A 190 12.40 -16.83 -4.34
C TYR A 190 11.56 -15.96 -5.28
N ALA A 191 12.15 -15.50 -6.39
CA ALA A 191 11.49 -14.59 -7.31
C ALA A 191 10.40 -15.27 -8.18
N GLY A 192 10.42 -16.60 -8.30
CA GLY A 192 9.51 -17.32 -9.19
C GLY A 192 9.62 -16.88 -10.65
N GLU A 193 8.65 -17.28 -11.49
CA GLU A 193 8.65 -16.97 -12.92
C GLU A 193 8.37 -15.47 -13.19
N TYR A 194 7.48 -14.85 -12.41
CA TYR A 194 7.08 -13.46 -12.56
C TYR A 194 8.07 -12.47 -11.93
N GLY A 195 8.54 -12.73 -10.70
CA GLY A 195 9.47 -11.84 -9.99
C GLY A 195 10.90 -11.86 -10.55
N SER A 196 11.24 -12.83 -11.41
CA SER A 196 12.49 -12.84 -12.19
C SER A 196 12.57 -11.67 -13.19
N ARG A 197 11.41 -11.14 -13.59
CA ARG A 197 11.31 -10.02 -14.52
C ARG A 197 11.49 -8.69 -13.77
N SER A 198 12.34 -7.83 -14.32
CA SER A 198 12.62 -6.50 -13.77
C SER A 198 11.35 -5.65 -13.56
N LEU A 199 10.34 -5.81 -14.42
CA LEU A 199 9.08 -5.06 -14.34
C LEU A 199 8.32 -5.37 -13.04
N TYR A 200 8.04 -6.65 -12.80
CA TYR A 200 7.32 -7.09 -11.60
C TYR A 200 8.12 -6.84 -10.33
N GLN A 201 9.45 -6.99 -10.38
CA GLN A 201 10.32 -6.66 -9.25
C GLN A 201 10.21 -5.18 -8.88
N MET A 202 10.20 -4.27 -9.87
CA MET A 202 10.06 -2.83 -9.62
C MET A 202 8.65 -2.46 -9.19
N LEU A 203 7.61 -2.98 -9.86
CA LEU A 203 6.22 -2.71 -9.50
C LEU A 203 5.91 -3.18 -8.07
N GLY A 204 6.32 -4.39 -7.70
CA GLY A 204 6.17 -4.89 -6.34
C GLY A 204 6.88 -4.01 -5.32
N TYR A 205 8.14 -3.64 -5.60
CA TYR A 205 8.93 -2.82 -4.69
C TYR A 205 8.33 -1.42 -4.49
N PHE A 206 7.89 -0.76 -5.56
CA PHE A 206 7.23 0.54 -5.47
C PHE A 206 5.82 0.42 -4.88
N SER A 207 5.14 -0.71 -5.05
CA SER A 207 3.85 -0.97 -4.39
C SER A 207 3.98 -1.04 -2.87
N ILE A 208 5.09 -1.54 -2.32
CA ILE A 208 5.35 -1.47 -0.86
C ILE A 208 5.46 -0.01 -0.40
N ILE A 209 6.22 0.82 -1.12
CA ILE A 209 6.34 2.26 -0.82
C ILE A 209 4.97 2.95 -0.98
N GLY A 210 4.18 2.51 -1.94
CA GLY A 210 2.82 2.96 -2.15
C GLY A 210 1.88 2.60 -0.99
N LEU A 211 1.95 1.37 -0.48
CA LEU A 211 1.17 0.90 0.66
C LEU A 211 1.46 1.72 1.92
N LEU A 212 2.73 2.07 2.17
CA LEU A 212 3.09 2.99 3.26
C LEU A 212 2.27 4.28 3.19
N ARG A 213 2.19 4.89 1.99
CA ARG A 213 1.45 6.14 1.78
C ARG A 213 -0.05 5.95 1.96
N VAL A 214 -0.63 4.85 1.46
CA VAL A 214 -2.06 4.55 1.62
C VAL A 214 -2.40 4.30 3.09
N HIS A 215 -1.62 3.51 3.82
CA HIS A 215 -1.82 3.26 5.26
C HIS A 215 -1.69 4.54 6.09
N CYS A 216 -0.75 5.43 5.75
CA CYS A 216 -0.67 6.76 6.36
C CYS A 216 -1.94 7.60 6.13
N LEU A 217 -2.59 7.47 4.98
CA LEU A 217 -3.85 8.18 4.69
C LEU A 217 -5.04 7.59 5.44
N LEU A 218 -5.03 6.28 5.72
CA LEU A 218 -6.04 5.60 6.53
C LEU A 218 -5.86 5.84 8.02
N GLY A 219 -4.67 6.27 8.43
CA GLY A 219 -4.33 6.54 9.83
C GLY A 219 -3.80 5.32 10.59
N ASP A 220 -3.58 4.19 9.91
CA ASP A 220 -2.90 3.03 10.49
C ASP A 220 -1.39 3.14 10.29
N PHE A 221 -0.75 3.87 11.20
CA PHE A 221 0.71 4.06 11.15
C PHE A 221 1.49 2.80 11.53
N SER A 222 0.89 1.91 12.34
CA SER A 222 1.51 0.66 12.81
C SER A 222 1.72 -0.30 11.67
N LEU A 223 0.66 -0.53 10.89
CA LEU A 223 0.74 -1.36 9.71
C LEU A 223 1.64 -0.72 8.64
N ALA A 224 1.57 0.61 8.48
CA ALA A 224 2.41 1.34 7.53
C ALA A 224 3.92 1.06 7.76
N LEU A 225 4.38 1.10 9.02
CA LEU A 225 5.78 0.76 9.34
C LEU A 225 6.09 -0.71 9.18
N LYS A 226 5.16 -1.60 9.57
CA LYS A 226 5.34 -3.06 9.43
C LYS A 226 5.54 -3.47 7.98
N THR A 227 4.83 -2.84 7.03
CA THR A 227 5.00 -3.10 5.59
C THR A 227 6.40 -2.76 5.07
N LEU A 228 7.18 -1.95 5.79
CA LEU A 228 8.56 -1.57 5.43
C LEU A 228 9.65 -2.38 6.16
N ASP A 229 9.30 -3.30 7.07
CA ASP A 229 10.30 -3.99 7.92
C ASP A 229 11.34 -4.78 7.11
N ASP A 230 10.95 -5.27 5.94
CA ASP A 230 11.82 -6.02 5.02
C ASP A 230 12.64 -5.13 4.09
N ILE A 231 12.35 -3.83 4.03
CA ILE A 231 13.10 -2.86 3.23
C ILE A 231 14.23 -2.27 4.06
N GLU A 232 15.46 -2.57 3.68
CA GLU A 232 16.62 -1.86 4.21
C GLU A 232 16.64 -0.42 3.69
N LEU A 233 16.36 0.55 4.57
CA LEU A 233 16.41 1.99 4.28
C LEU A 233 17.86 2.51 4.19
N ASN A 234 18.70 1.89 3.35
CA ASN A 234 20.11 2.22 3.17
C ASN A 234 20.41 2.69 1.74
N LYS A 235 21.56 3.35 1.51
CA LYS A 235 21.99 3.91 0.21
C LYS A 235 22.09 2.88 -0.95
N LYS A 236 21.97 1.59 -0.66
CA LYS A 236 21.96 0.49 -1.65
C LYS A 236 20.55 0.04 -2.07
N ALA A 237 19.49 0.61 -1.48
CA ALA A 237 18.12 0.25 -1.80
C ALA A 237 17.74 0.68 -3.23
N MET A 238 16.86 -0.08 -3.89
CA MET A 238 16.42 0.20 -5.26
C MET A 238 15.76 1.60 -5.40
N PHE A 239 15.11 2.10 -4.34
CA PHE A 239 14.55 3.47 -4.31
C PHE A 239 15.62 4.57 -4.30
N ALA A 240 16.85 4.30 -3.86
CA ALA A 240 17.89 5.33 -3.77
C ALA A 240 18.32 5.85 -5.15
N ARG A 241 18.00 5.12 -6.23
CA ARG A 241 18.16 5.57 -7.62
C ARG A 241 17.07 6.55 -8.05
N VAL A 242 15.91 6.53 -7.39
CA VAL A 242 14.77 7.41 -7.65
C VAL A 242 14.66 8.40 -6.50
N MET A 243 15.22 9.60 -6.66
CA MET A 243 15.25 10.61 -5.58
C MET A 243 13.84 10.95 -5.06
N ALA A 244 12.82 10.92 -5.92
CA ALA A 244 11.42 11.13 -5.53
C ALA A 244 10.93 10.04 -4.56
N ALA A 245 11.12 8.76 -4.90
CA ALA A 245 10.74 7.64 -4.04
C ALA A 245 11.48 7.66 -2.69
N ASN A 246 12.77 8.02 -2.73
CA ASN A 246 13.59 8.16 -1.53
C ASN A 246 13.03 9.23 -0.58
N PHE A 247 12.75 10.43 -1.11
CA PHE A 247 12.17 11.52 -0.32
C PHE A 247 10.80 11.15 0.25
N THR A 248 9.93 10.58 -0.57
CA THR A 248 8.59 10.13 -0.16
C THR A 248 8.66 9.10 0.96
N THR A 249 9.54 8.10 0.84
CA THR A 249 9.68 7.04 1.86
C THR A 249 10.12 7.62 3.20
N TYR A 250 11.20 8.42 3.24
CA TYR A 250 11.68 9.01 4.50
C TYR A 250 10.66 9.98 5.10
N TYR A 251 9.94 10.75 4.28
CA TYR A 251 8.89 11.64 4.75
C TYR A 251 7.75 10.89 5.45
N TYR A 252 7.18 9.86 4.81
CA TYR A 252 6.06 9.11 5.38
C TYR A 252 6.48 8.20 6.55
N VAL A 253 7.72 7.69 6.55
CA VAL A 253 8.30 6.98 7.71
C VAL A 253 8.47 7.92 8.89
N GLY A 254 9.09 9.08 8.69
CA GLY A 254 9.25 10.10 9.73
C GLY A 254 7.89 10.58 10.27
N PHE A 255 6.93 10.80 9.38
CA PHE A 255 5.56 11.13 9.74
C PHE A 255 4.89 10.04 10.59
N SER A 256 4.99 8.78 10.17
CA SER A 256 4.44 7.63 10.93
C SER A 256 5.05 7.53 12.33
N TYR A 257 6.37 7.72 12.46
CA TYR A 257 7.03 7.75 13.78
C TYR A 257 6.57 8.91 14.64
N MET A 258 6.30 10.10 14.07
CA MET A 258 5.72 11.22 14.83
C MET A 258 4.31 10.90 15.33
N MET A 259 3.47 10.28 14.50
CA MET A 259 2.11 9.90 14.86
C MET A 259 2.05 8.81 15.94
N MET A 260 3.09 7.97 16.03
CA MET A 260 3.28 7.01 17.12
C MET A 260 3.94 7.59 18.38
N HIS A 261 4.21 8.89 18.42
CA HIS A 261 4.96 9.54 19.50
C HIS A 261 6.41 9.05 19.68
N ARG A 262 7.01 8.42 18.66
CA ARG A 262 8.41 7.97 18.65
C ARG A 262 9.33 9.05 18.06
N TYR A 263 9.36 10.22 18.69
CA TYR A 263 10.08 11.39 18.16
C TYR A 263 11.59 11.17 17.98
N ALA A 264 12.22 10.35 18.82
CA ALA A 264 13.65 10.04 18.70
C ALA A 264 13.98 9.29 17.41
N ASP A 265 13.07 8.43 16.94
CA ASP A 265 13.24 7.68 15.70
C ASP A 265 12.82 8.52 14.49
N ALA A 266 11.79 9.37 14.65
CA ALA A 266 11.42 10.36 13.64
C ALA A 266 12.59 11.31 13.31
N LEU A 267 13.33 11.79 14.32
CA LEU A 267 14.51 12.65 14.13
C LEU A 267 15.65 11.96 13.39
N ARG A 268 15.71 10.61 13.36
CA ARG A 268 16.70 9.86 12.59
C ARG A 268 16.25 9.61 11.16
N ALA A 269 14.94 9.65 10.91
CA ALA A 269 14.34 9.45 9.60
C ALA A 269 14.33 10.74 8.75
N PHE A 270 14.25 11.92 9.39
CA PHE A 270 14.43 13.24 8.76
C PHE A 270 15.91 13.61 8.56
#